data_AF-A0A3D5ZGV3-F1
#
_entry.id   AF-A0A3D5ZGV3-F1
#
_cell.length_a   1.000
_cell.length_b   1.000
_cell.length_c   1.000
_cell.angle_alpha   90.00
_cell.angle_beta   90.00
_cell.angle_gamma   90.00
#
_symmetry.space_group_name_H-M   'P 1'
#
loop_
_entity.id
_entity.type
_entity.pdbx_description
1 polymer ?
#
loop_
_entity_poly.entity_id
_entity_poly.type
_entity_poly.pdbx_seq_one_letter_code
_entity_poly.pdbx_strand_id
1 'polypeptide(L)'
;PQWEVMTRATPPLVDLAIIAILAAAAALCLPRQFHMMVLEHPGGKSLPIARWMFPMYLLLINLFVLPVAIIGNQQFGGSISPDMYLLAIPASQGYEFLALLALLGGFSAATAMVLVTSFALSTMITNEILIPAVLRFGKVSNISKFDARKVVLFRRLAVVMILIAAYGAYQGLAQDRALAQIGLVSFAGIAHFAPALVLG
;
A
#
# COMPACT_ATOMS: atom_id res chain seq x y z
N PRO A 1 16.53 8.38 21.50
CA PRO A 1 17.11 9.05 20.30
C PRO A 1 16.33 10.34 20.04
N GLN A 2 16.96 11.43 19.57
CA GLN A 2 16.41 12.79 19.60
C GLN A 2 15.05 13.00 18.89
N TRP A 3 14.60 12.05 18.06
CA TRP A 3 13.31 12.08 17.38
C TRP A 3 12.10 11.76 18.29
N GLU A 4 12.28 11.05 19.41
CA GLU A 4 11.20 10.77 20.38
C GLU A 4 10.78 12.00 21.20
N VAL A 5 11.63 13.03 21.25
CA VAL A 5 11.35 14.28 21.97
C VAL A 5 10.57 15.25 21.08
N MET A 6 10.74 15.17 19.74
CA MET A 6 10.03 16.01 18.78
C MET A 6 8.57 15.57 18.59
N THR A 7 8.27 14.27 18.68
CA THR A 7 6.89 13.74 18.60
C THR A 7 6.03 14.10 19.81
N ARG A 8 6.63 14.55 20.93
CA ARG A 8 5.87 15.11 22.07
C ARG A 8 5.58 16.61 21.93
N ALA A 9 6.21 17.30 20.98
CA ALA A 9 6.10 18.76 20.84
C ALA A 9 5.00 19.20 19.87
N THR A 10 4.53 18.31 18.98
CA THR A 10 3.42 18.60 18.07
C THR A 10 2.09 18.22 18.71
N PRO A 11 1.04 19.05 18.60
CA PRO A 11 -0.28 18.66 19.07
C PRO A 11 -0.77 17.46 18.24
N PRO A 12 -1.51 16.51 18.85
CA PRO A 12 -1.90 15.25 18.19
C PRO A 12 -2.71 15.46 16.90
N LEU A 13 -3.39 16.60 16.77
CA LEU A 13 -4.12 17.01 15.56
C LEU A 13 -3.19 17.36 14.38
N VAL A 14 -2.03 17.96 14.65
CA VAL A 14 -1.07 18.35 13.60
C VAL A 14 -0.39 17.09 13.05
N ASP A 15 0.01 16.17 13.91
CA ASP A 15 0.57 14.88 13.46
C ASP A 15 -0.45 14.09 12.63
N LEU A 16 -1.70 14.02 13.09
CA LEU A 16 -2.78 13.39 12.34
C LEU A 16 -2.97 14.04 10.96
N ALA A 17 -2.97 15.38 10.90
CA ALA A 17 -3.12 16.12 9.66
C ALA A 17 -1.95 15.86 8.69
N ILE A 18 -0.71 15.85 9.20
CA ILE A 18 0.48 15.55 8.39
C ILE A 18 0.39 14.14 7.82
N ILE A 19 0.08 13.14 8.67
CA ILE A 19 -0.05 11.75 8.25
C ILE A 19 -1.18 11.59 7.22
N ALA A 20 -2.32 12.24 7.44
CA ALA A 20 -3.45 12.19 6.52
C ALA A 20 -3.12 12.81 5.16
N ILE A 21 -2.44 13.96 5.13
CA ILE A 21 -2.00 14.61 3.89
C ILE A 21 -0.99 13.73 3.16
N LEU A 22 -0.02 13.17 3.88
CA LEU A 22 1.01 12.30 3.31
C LEU A 22 0.40 11.03 2.71
N ALA A 23 -0.52 10.39 3.45
CA ALA A 23 -1.23 9.21 3.00
C ALA A 23 -2.14 9.51 1.80
N ALA A 24 -2.82 10.67 1.78
CA ALA A 24 -3.64 11.10 0.65
C ALA A 24 -2.80 11.37 -0.60
N ALA A 25 -1.68 12.09 -0.47
CA ALA A 25 -0.76 12.34 -1.56
C ALA A 25 -0.19 11.01 -2.10
N ALA A 26 0.25 10.12 -1.22
CA ALA A 26 0.74 8.80 -1.61
C ALA A 26 -0.36 7.98 -2.32
N ALA A 27 -1.56 7.92 -1.75
CA ALA A 27 -2.68 7.19 -2.34
C ALA A 27 -3.03 7.68 -3.75
N LEU A 28 -2.98 9.00 -3.99
CA LEU A 28 -3.14 9.55 -5.32
C LEU A 28 -1.98 9.12 -6.22
N CYS A 29 -0.74 9.36 -5.78
CA CYS A 29 0.48 9.04 -6.53
C CYS A 29 0.66 7.55 -6.85
N LEU A 30 -0.07 6.65 -6.18
CA LEU A 30 0.06 5.22 -6.40
C LEU A 30 -0.40 4.86 -7.82
N PRO A 31 0.48 4.22 -8.61
CA PRO A 31 0.19 3.89 -10.00
C PRO A 31 -1.11 3.08 -10.16
N ARG A 32 -1.36 2.15 -9.24
CA ARG A 32 -2.60 1.36 -9.24
C ARG A 32 -3.85 2.23 -9.04
N GLN A 33 -3.79 3.23 -8.17
CA GLN A 33 -4.94 4.09 -7.87
C GLN A 33 -5.23 5.01 -9.05
N PHE A 34 -4.22 5.54 -9.74
CA PHE A 34 -4.44 6.24 -11.02
C PHE A 34 -5.02 5.33 -12.10
N HIS A 35 -4.51 4.10 -12.22
CA HIS A 35 -5.04 3.16 -13.20
C HIS A 35 -6.53 2.89 -12.97
N MET A 36 -6.92 2.58 -11.73
CA MET A 36 -8.31 2.35 -11.36
C MET A 36 -9.18 3.61 -11.49
N MET A 37 -8.63 4.80 -11.17
CA MET A 37 -9.37 6.06 -11.21
C MET A 37 -9.52 6.63 -12.63
N VAL A 38 -8.54 6.44 -13.51
CA VAL A 38 -8.48 7.08 -14.85
C VAL A 38 -8.81 6.11 -15.98
N LEU A 39 -8.26 4.90 -15.94
CA LEU A 39 -8.39 3.93 -17.04
C LEU A 39 -9.61 3.02 -16.89
N GLU A 40 -10.01 2.72 -15.66
CA GLU A 40 -11.16 1.86 -15.39
C GLU A 40 -12.46 2.64 -15.15
N HIS A 41 -12.51 3.96 -15.34
CA HIS A 41 -13.73 4.74 -15.15
C HIS A 41 -14.70 4.54 -16.34
N PRO A 42 -15.81 3.78 -16.20
CA PRO A 42 -16.83 3.74 -17.24
C PRO A 42 -17.51 5.11 -17.28
N GLY A 43 -17.48 5.79 -18.42
CA GLY A 43 -18.02 7.15 -18.55
C GLY A 43 -19.43 7.29 -17.94
N GLY A 44 -19.58 8.17 -16.94
CA GLY A 44 -20.84 8.33 -16.22
C GLY A 44 -20.74 9.19 -14.94
N LYS A 45 -21.91 9.58 -14.40
CA LYS A 45 -22.13 10.45 -13.22
C LYS A 45 -21.63 9.86 -11.87
N SER A 46 -20.71 8.91 -11.87
CA SER A 46 -20.21 8.18 -10.69
C SER A 46 -19.12 8.93 -9.90
N LEU A 47 -18.45 9.91 -10.51
CA LEU A 47 -17.34 10.64 -9.89
C LEU A 47 -17.71 11.40 -8.59
N PRO A 48 -18.86 12.10 -8.49
CA PRO A 48 -19.26 12.78 -7.26
C PRO A 48 -19.56 11.80 -6.12
N ILE A 49 -20.09 10.62 -6.44
CA ILE A 49 -20.42 9.56 -5.48
C ILE A 49 -19.13 8.92 -4.95
N ALA A 50 -18.20 8.58 -5.83
CA ALA A 50 -16.91 7.99 -5.45
C ALA A 50 -16.10 8.89 -4.50
N ARG A 51 -16.13 10.21 -4.72
CA ARG A 51 -15.45 11.20 -3.86
C ARG A 51 -15.94 11.18 -2.41
N TRP A 52 -17.21 10.84 -2.17
CA TRP A 52 -17.77 10.73 -0.82
C TRP A 52 -17.71 9.30 -0.26
N MET A 53 -17.89 8.28 -1.12
CA MET A 53 -17.82 6.88 -0.68
C MET A 53 -16.42 6.48 -0.21
N PHE A 54 -15.36 6.99 -0.85
CA PHE A 54 -13.99 6.68 -0.44
C PHE A 54 -13.65 7.11 1.01
N PRO A 55 -13.81 8.39 1.40
CA PRO A 55 -13.54 8.80 2.78
C PRO A 55 -14.53 8.17 3.77
N MET A 56 -15.81 7.99 3.39
CA MET A 56 -16.79 7.32 4.25
C MET A 56 -16.39 5.87 4.52
N TYR A 57 -15.93 5.15 3.49
CA TYR A 57 -15.41 3.80 3.63
C TYR A 57 -14.25 3.77 4.62
N LEU A 58 -13.23 4.63 4.45
CA LEU A 58 -12.08 4.71 5.35
C LEU A 58 -12.48 4.98 6.80
N LEU A 59 -13.43 5.88 7.03
CA LEU A 59 -13.94 6.22 8.36
C LEU A 59 -14.62 5.00 9.00
N LEU A 60 -15.45 4.27 8.23
CA LEU A 60 -16.16 3.09 8.71
C LEU A 60 -15.21 1.98 9.17
N ILE A 61 -14.14 1.70 8.40
CA ILE A 61 -13.16 0.67 8.79
C ILE A 61 -12.38 1.12 10.02
N ASN A 62 -11.95 2.39 10.08
CA ASN A 62 -11.18 2.90 11.22
C ASN A 62 -11.99 2.93 12.52
N LEU A 63 -13.31 3.07 12.43
CA LEU A 63 -14.20 3.01 13.60
C LEU A 63 -14.08 1.67 14.34
N PHE A 64 -13.85 0.56 13.62
CA PHE A 64 -13.66 -0.75 14.24
C PHE A 64 -12.23 -0.98 14.75
N VAL A 65 -11.24 -0.27 14.22
CA VAL A 65 -9.84 -0.39 14.65
C VAL A 65 -9.60 0.27 16.02
N LEU A 66 -10.22 1.43 16.26
CA LEU A 66 -10.13 2.18 17.51
C LEU A 66 -10.43 1.35 18.78
N PRO A 67 -11.60 0.68 18.91
CA PRO A 67 -11.91 -0.11 20.10
C PRO A 67 -10.96 -1.29 20.28
N VAL A 68 -10.52 -1.93 19.18
CA VAL A 68 -9.53 -3.02 19.23
C VAL A 68 -8.21 -2.52 19.80
N ALA A 69 -7.74 -1.34 19.38
CA ALA A 69 -6.51 -0.74 19.89
C ALA A 69 -6.61 -0.39 21.39
N ILE A 70 -7.74 0.17 21.83
CA ILE A 70 -7.98 0.54 23.23
C ILE A 70 -8.00 -0.71 24.11
N ILE A 71 -8.77 -1.73 23.73
CA ILE A 71 -8.88 -3.00 24.49
C ILE A 71 -7.54 -3.72 24.52
N GLY A 72 -6.86 -3.83 23.39
CA GLY A 72 -5.56 -4.48 23.29
C GLY A 72 -4.50 -3.83 24.16
N ASN A 73 -4.46 -2.48 24.19
CA ASN A 73 -3.53 -1.76 25.06
C ASN A 73 -3.84 -2.00 26.56
N GLN A 74 -5.12 -1.95 26.95
CA GLN A 74 -5.53 -2.24 28.34
C GLN A 74 -5.21 -3.67 28.77
N GLN A 75 -5.39 -4.66 27.88
CA GLN A 75 -5.23 -6.08 28.22
C GLN A 75 -3.76 -6.53 28.20
N PHE A 76 -2.97 -6.05 27.24
CA PHE A 76 -1.60 -6.54 27.02
C PHE A 76 -0.50 -5.57 27.44
N GLY A 77 -0.83 -4.30 27.74
CA GLY A 77 0.12 -3.34 28.34
C GLY A 77 1.43 -3.14 27.56
N GLY A 78 1.42 -3.40 26.26
CA GLY A 78 2.62 -3.33 25.40
C GLY A 78 3.51 -4.59 25.37
N SER A 79 3.12 -5.69 26.01
CA SER A 79 3.85 -6.97 25.95
C SER A 79 3.83 -7.64 24.57
N ILE A 80 2.84 -7.29 23.74
CA ILE A 80 2.65 -7.79 22.37
C ILE A 80 2.58 -6.59 21.43
N SER A 81 3.07 -6.77 20.20
CA SER A 81 2.97 -5.77 19.14
C SER A 81 1.51 -5.35 18.91
N PRO A 82 1.21 -4.04 18.75
CA PRO A 82 -0.14 -3.55 18.47
C PRO A 82 -0.76 -4.15 17.20
N ASP A 83 0.08 -4.52 16.24
CA ASP A 83 -0.33 -5.17 14.99
C ASP A 83 -0.99 -6.55 15.22
N MET A 84 -0.71 -7.20 16.36
CA MET A 84 -1.23 -8.51 16.71
C MET A 84 -2.48 -8.46 17.60
N TYR A 85 -2.92 -7.29 18.07
CA TYR A 85 -4.06 -7.19 19.00
C TYR A 85 -5.35 -7.81 18.45
N LEU A 86 -5.60 -7.68 17.15
CA LEU A 86 -6.78 -8.27 16.50
C LEU A 86 -6.81 -9.81 16.61
N LEU A 87 -5.65 -10.46 16.72
CA LEU A 87 -5.52 -11.91 16.89
C LEU A 87 -5.40 -12.29 18.38
N ALA A 88 -4.65 -11.51 19.16
CA ALA A 88 -4.35 -11.80 20.55
C ALA A 88 -5.57 -11.68 21.46
N ILE A 89 -6.46 -10.70 21.23
CA ILE A 89 -7.68 -10.51 22.03
C ILE A 89 -8.58 -11.77 22.00
N PRO A 90 -9.07 -12.25 20.82
CA PRO A 90 -9.93 -13.43 20.79
C PRO A 90 -9.21 -14.70 21.25
N ALA A 91 -7.91 -14.84 20.96
CA ALA A 91 -7.12 -15.99 21.42
C ALA A 91 -7.02 -16.03 22.96
N SER A 92 -6.80 -14.89 23.62
CA SER A 92 -6.72 -14.80 25.08
C SER A 92 -8.04 -15.12 25.81
N GLN A 93 -9.17 -14.97 25.12
CA GLN A 93 -10.50 -15.24 25.65
C GLN A 93 -11.00 -16.66 25.33
N GLY A 94 -10.16 -17.49 24.69
CA GLY A 94 -10.53 -18.86 24.30
C GLY A 94 -11.37 -18.95 23.02
N TYR A 95 -11.57 -17.84 22.29
CA TYR A 95 -12.30 -17.81 21.02
C TYR A 95 -11.37 -18.09 19.83
N GLU A 96 -10.72 -19.26 19.82
CA GLU A 96 -9.74 -19.64 18.80
C GLU A 96 -10.31 -19.61 17.37
N PHE A 97 -11.57 -20.03 17.18
CA PHE A 97 -12.22 -19.99 15.87
C PHE A 97 -12.33 -18.57 15.31
N LEU A 98 -12.61 -17.59 16.16
CA LEU A 98 -12.69 -16.19 15.74
C LEU A 98 -11.30 -15.63 15.41
N ALA A 99 -10.28 -16.02 16.17
CA ALA A 99 -8.88 -15.69 15.87
C ALA A 99 -8.43 -16.29 14.53
N LEU A 100 -8.79 -17.55 14.24
CA LEU A 100 -8.51 -18.19 12.96
C LEU A 100 -9.23 -17.49 11.81
N LEU A 101 -10.49 -17.11 11.98
CA LEU A 101 -11.26 -16.42 10.96
C LEU A 101 -10.69 -15.03 10.66
N ALA A 102 -10.25 -14.30 11.70
CA ALA A 102 -9.54 -13.03 11.55
C ALA A 102 -8.18 -13.21 10.85
N LEU A 103 -7.41 -14.25 11.20
CA LEU A 103 -6.14 -14.57 10.56
C LEU A 103 -6.34 -14.89 9.08
N LEU A 104 -7.31 -15.73 8.74
CA LEU A 104 -7.59 -16.13 7.37
C LEU A 104 -8.05 -14.94 6.52
N GLY A 105 -8.92 -14.09 7.09
CA GLY A 105 -9.37 -12.85 6.46
C GLY A 105 -8.23 -11.87 6.21
N GLY A 106 -7.39 -11.62 7.22
CA GLY A 106 -6.23 -10.74 7.13
C GLY A 106 -5.18 -11.25 6.15
N PHE A 107 -4.86 -12.55 6.20
CA PHE A 107 -3.91 -13.19 5.29
C PHE A 107 -4.39 -13.15 3.83
N SER A 108 -5.67 -13.42 3.59
CA SER A 108 -6.27 -13.34 2.25
C SER A 108 -6.26 -11.91 1.71
N ALA A 109 -6.67 -10.92 2.52
CA ALA A 109 -6.64 -9.52 2.14
C ALA A 109 -5.22 -9.03 1.81
N ALA A 110 -4.23 -9.40 2.63
CA ALA A 110 -2.83 -9.07 2.39
C ALA A 110 -2.30 -9.71 1.09
N THR A 111 -2.59 -11.00 0.87
CA THR A 111 -2.16 -11.71 -0.34
C THR A 111 -2.77 -11.09 -1.60
N ALA A 112 -4.08 -10.79 -1.57
CA ALA A 112 -4.76 -10.12 -2.67
C ALA A 112 -4.13 -8.75 -2.95
N MET A 113 -3.85 -7.96 -1.91
CA MET A 113 -3.22 -6.65 -2.06
C MET A 113 -1.83 -6.76 -2.69
N VAL A 114 -0.98 -7.69 -2.23
CA VAL A 114 0.37 -7.92 -2.79
C VAL A 114 0.31 -8.34 -4.26
N LEU A 115 -0.62 -9.23 -4.61
CA LEU A 115 -0.77 -9.68 -5.99
C LEU A 115 -1.19 -8.54 -6.92
N VAL A 116 -2.20 -7.76 -6.53
CA VAL A 116 -2.73 -6.70 -7.38
C VAL A 116 -1.73 -5.55 -7.53
N THR A 117 -1.02 -5.17 -6.46
CA THR A 117 0.01 -4.11 -6.56
C THR A 117 1.20 -4.55 -7.40
N SER A 118 1.67 -5.79 -7.24
CA SER A 118 2.78 -6.33 -8.04
C SER A 118 2.41 -6.44 -9.52
N PHE A 119 1.18 -6.83 -9.83
CA PHE A 119 0.70 -6.90 -11.21
C PHE A 119 0.57 -5.53 -11.87
N ALA A 120 0.00 -4.55 -11.15
CA ALA A 120 -0.10 -3.17 -11.63
C ALA A 120 1.29 -2.59 -11.89
N LEU A 121 2.20 -2.70 -10.92
CA LEU A 121 3.56 -2.19 -11.03
C LEU A 121 4.34 -2.87 -12.16
N SER A 122 4.24 -4.19 -12.30
CA SER A 122 4.87 -4.92 -13.39
C SER A 122 4.35 -4.48 -14.77
N THR A 123 3.04 -4.22 -14.89
CA THR A 123 2.45 -3.72 -16.13
C THR A 123 2.96 -2.31 -16.46
N MET A 124 3.09 -1.43 -15.46
CA MET A 124 3.65 -0.08 -15.67
C MET A 124 5.13 -0.12 -16.02
N ILE A 125 5.95 -0.86 -15.28
CA ILE A 125 7.37 -1.05 -15.59
C ILE A 125 7.54 -1.59 -17.01
N THR A 126 6.73 -2.57 -17.40
CA THR A 126 6.79 -3.10 -18.77
C THR A 126 6.44 -2.00 -19.78
N ASN A 127 5.35 -1.24 -19.57
CA ASN A 127 4.93 -0.24 -20.54
C ASN A 127 5.92 0.95 -20.63
N GLU A 128 6.39 1.44 -19.49
CA GLU A 128 7.23 2.64 -19.38
C GLU A 128 8.72 2.39 -19.60
N ILE A 129 9.21 1.16 -19.41
CA ILE A 129 10.64 0.83 -19.61
C ILE A 129 10.84 0.04 -20.90
N LEU A 130 9.99 -0.95 -21.19
CA LEU A 130 10.17 -1.83 -22.36
C LEU A 130 10.01 -1.03 -23.67
N ILE A 131 8.95 -0.22 -23.78
CA ILE A 131 8.64 0.52 -25.01
C ILE A 131 9.75 1.52 -25.38
N PRO A 132 10.18 2.44 -24.49
CA PRO A 132 11.27 3.35 -24.83
C PRO A 132 12.62 2.66 -24.95
N ALA A 133 12.90 1.58 -24.19
CA ALA A 133 14.14 0.83 -24.36
C ALA A 133 14.22 0.15 -25.74
N VAL A 134 13.12 -0.42 -26.23
CA VAL A 134 13.05 -1.02 -27.56
C VAL A 134 13.17 0.04 -28.65
N LEU A 135 12.58 1.22 -28.47
CA LEU A 135 12.72 2.34 -29.42
C LEU A 135 14.14 2.94 -29.42
N ARG A 136 14.83 2.95 -28.27
CA ARG A 136 16.16 3.57 -28.11
C ARG A 136 17.31 2.63 -28.47
N PHE A 137 17.18 1.32 -28.20
CA PHE A 137 18.24 0.33 -28.43
C PHE A 137 17.93 -0.65 -29.57
N GLY A 138 16.67 -0.70 -30.04
CA GLY A 138 16.25 -1.59 -31.12
C GLY A 138 16.39 -0.94 -32.49
N LYS A 139 17.29 -1.50 -33.32
CA LYS A 139 17.34 -1.31 -34.78
C LYS A 139 16.15 -2.01 -35.50
N VAL A 140 14.97 -2.03 -34.88
CA VAL A 140 13.83 -2.83 -35.33
C VAL A 140 12.74 -1.88 -35.83
N SER A 141 12.75 -1.64 -37.14
CA SER A 141 11.74 -0.88 -37.89
C SER A 141 10.34 -1.49 -37.88
N ASN A 142 10.09 -2.53 -37.09
CA ASN A 142 8.82 -3.25 -37.08
C ASN A 142 8.43 -3.74 -35.68
N ILE A 143 7.79 -2.85 -34.91
CA ILE A 143 7.19 -3.13 -33.59
C ILE A 143 6.18 -4.29 -33.68
N SER A 144 5.62 -4.56 -34.87
CA SER A 144 4.66 -5.64 -35.11
C SER A 144 5.21 -7.07 -34.91
N LYS A 145 6.55 -7.25 -34.88
CA LYS A 145 7.19 -8.56 -34.59
C LYS A 145 7.62 -8.74 -33.13
N PHE A 146 7.27 -7.82 -32.24
CA PHE A 146 7.52 -8.02 -30.82
C PHE A 146 6.61 -9.15 -30.32
N ASP A 147 7.19 -10.35 -30.23
CA ASP A 147 6.49 -11.58 -29.86
C ASP A 147 5.77 -11.38 -28.52
N ALA A 148 4.44 -11.47 -28.54
CA ALA A 148 3.60 -11.32 -27.35
C ALA A 148 4.06 -12.24 -26.21
N ARG A 149 4.70 -13.37 -26.53
CA ARG A 149 5.32 -14.28 -25.54
C ARG A 149 6.45 -13.63 -24.76
N LYS A 150 7.28 -12.80 -25.40
CA LYS A 150 8.40 -12.10 -24.74
C LYS A 150 7.88 -11.05 -23.77
N VAL A 151 6.84 -10.31 -24.14
CA VAL A 151 6.21 -9.31 -23.25
C VAL A 151 5.64 -9.96 -21.99
N VAL A 152 4.95 -11.10 -22.14
CA VAL A 152 4.41 -11.85 -21.00
C VAL A 152 5.54 -12.38 -20.09
N LEU A 153 6.64 -12.87 -20.66
CA LEU A 153 7.80 -13.32 -19.89
C LEU A 153 8.44 -12.16 -19.10
N PHE A 154 8.62 -11.00 -19.72
CA PHE A 154 9.12 -9.81 -19.04
C PHE A 154 8.22 -9.37 -17.89
N ARG A 155 6.90 -9.40 -18.07
CA ARG A 155 5.95 -9.07 -17.00
C ARG A 155 6.08 -10.05 -15.82
N ARG A 156 6.23 -11.35 -16.09
CA ARG A 156 6.46 -12.37 -15.05
C ARG A 156 7.77 -12.15 -14.31
N LEU A 157 8.86 -11.86 -15.03
CA LEU A 157 10.16 -11.55 -14.44
C LEU A 157 10.10 -10.28 -13.59
N ALA A 158 9.41 -9.24 -14.06
CA ALA A 158 9.22 -8.01 -13.31
C ALA A 158 8.48 -8.26 -11.98
N VAL A 159 7.43 -9.10 -11.97
CA VAL A 159 6.75 -9.48 -10.70
C VAL A 159 7.74 -10.16 -9.74
N VAL A 160 8.52 -11.12 -10.20
CA VAL A 160 9.52 -11.82 -9.36
C VAL A 160 10.55 -10.83 -8.82
N MET A 161 11.07 -9.93 -9.65
CA MET A 161 12.03 -8.91 -9.24
C MET A 161 11.44 -7.94 -8.21
N ILE A 162 10.18 -7.52 -8.38
CA ILE A 162 9.46 -6.69 -7.41
C ILE A 162 9.35 -7.40 -6.06
N LEU A 163 8.97 -8.69 -6.06
CA LEU A 163 8.85 -9.47 -4.82
C LEU A 163 10.19 -9.66 -4.11
N ILE A 164 11.27 -9.92 -4.85
CA ILE A 164 12.62 -10.00 -4.29
C ILE A 164 13.03 -8.65 -3.69
N ALA A 165 12.80 -7.55 -4.40
CA ALA A 165 13.10 -6.21 -3.90
C ALA A 165 12.28 -5.87 -2.65
N ALA A 166 11.00 -6.21 -2.62
CA ALA A 166 10.13 -6.03 -1.46
C ALA A 166 10.62 -6.85 -0.24
N TYR A 167 11.04 -8.10 -0.46
CA TYR A 167 11.63 -8.92 0.60
C TYR A 167 12.97 -8.36 1.10
N GLY A 168 13.83 -7.89 0.20
CA GLY A 168 15.06 -7.20 0.57
C GLY A 168 14.81 -5.93 1.40
N ALA A 169 13.79 -5.16 1.02
CA ALA A 169 13.36 -3.99 1.79
C ALA A 169 12.82 -4.38 3.17
N TYR A 170 12.07 -5.49 3.27
CA TYR A 170 11.61 -6.01 4.55
C TYR A 170 12.79 -6.32 5.49
N GLN A 171 13.80 -7.05 5.00
CA GLN A 171 14.99 -7.40 5.77
C GLN A 171 15.82 -6.18 6.19
N GLY A 172 15.92 -5.15 5.34
CA GLY A 172 16.76 -3.97 5.63
C GLY A 172 16.09 -2.85 6.43
N LEU A 173 14.77 -2.70 6.33
CA LEU A 173 14.04 -1.52 6.85
C LEU A 173 12.95 -1.85 7.85
N ALA A 174 12.45 -3.10 7.88
CA ALA A 174 11.14 -3.42 8.46
C ALA A 174 11.17 -4.45 9.60
N GLN A 175 12.29 -5.15 9.85
CA GLN A 175 12.35 -6.33 10.71
C GLN A 175 11.76 -6.11 12.13
N ASP A 176 11.95 -4.93 12.73
CA ASP A 176 11.47 -4.61 14.09
C ASP A 176 10.53 -3.39 14.13
N ARG A 177 9.95 -2.99 12.99
CA ARG A 177 9.08 -1.81 12.91
C ARG A 177 7.62 -2.21 12.85
N ALA A 178 6.76 -1.46 13.54
CA ALA A 178 5.32 -1.62 13.42
C ALA A 178 4.87 -1.38 11.96
N LEU A 179 3.84 -2.10 11.51
CA LEU A 179 3.30 -1.99 10.15
C LEU A 179 2.95 -0.54 9.77
N ALA A 180 2.41 0.22 10.72
CA ALA A 180 2.10 1.63 10.53
C ALA A 180 3.34 2.48 10.21
N GLN A 181 4.49 2.20 10.85
CA GLN A 181 5.74 2.93 10.60
C GLN A 181 6.33 2.59 9.23
N ILE A 182 6.26 1.32 8.82
CA ILE A 182 6.67 0.89 7.49
C ILE A 182 5.83 1.61 6.41
N GLY A 183 4.52 1.73 6.65
CA GLY A 183 3.60 2.50 5.82
C GLY A 183 3.97 3.98 5.74
N LEU A 184 4.25 4.63 6.87
CA LEU A 184 4.64 6.05 6.92
C LEU A 184 5.90 6.35 6.10
N VAL A 185 6.94 5.52 6.22
CA VAL A 185 8.18 5.68 5.43
C VAL A 185 7.88 5.50 3.93
N SER A 186 7.02 4.54 3.59
CA SER A 186 6.62 4.30 2.20
C SER A 186 5.81 5.46 1.63
N PHE A 187 4.86 6.01 2.38
CA PHE A 187 4.08 7.19 1.99
C PHE A 187 4.97 8.42 1.85
N ALA A 188 5.93 8.61 2.76
CA ALA A 188 6.93 9.67 2.63
C ALA A 188 7.72 9.55 1.33
N GLY A 189 8.18 8.35 0.98
CA GLY A 189 8.88 8.10 -0.27
C GLY A 189 8.05 8.46 -1.50
N ILE A 190 6.79 8.01 -1.54
CA ILE A 190 5.89 8.25 -2.68
C ILE A 190 5.48 9.73 -2.79
N ALA A 191 5.27 10.41 -1.66
CA ALA A 191 4.87 11.81 -1.64
C ALA A 191 5.92 12.74 -2.31
N HIS A 192 7.18 12.32 -2.42
CA HIS A 192 8.20 13.07 -3.19
C HIS A 192 7.86 13.19 -4.68
N PHE A 193 7.03 12.28 -5.23
CA PHE A 193 6.54 12.36 -6.61
C PHE A 193 5.30 13.25 -6.76
N ALA A 194 4.65 13.65 -5.67
CA ALA A 194 3.44 14.48 -5.72
C ALA A 194 3.65 15.84 -6.44
N PRO A 195 4.76 16.58 -6.25
CA PRO A 195 4.98 17.84 -6.97
C PRO A 195 5.02 17.66 -8.49
N ALA A 196 5.62 16.57 -8.98
CA ALA A 196 5.69 16.28 -10.41
C ALA A 196 4.31 15.99 -11.02
N LEU A 197 3.38 15.45 -10.22
CA LEU A 197 2.01 15.18 -10.65
C LEU A 197 1.11 16.43 -10.64
N VAL A 198 1.33 17.34 -9.67
CA VAL A 198 0.50 18.56 -9.54
C VAL A 198 0.97 19.67 -10.48
N LEU A 199 2.27 19.74 -10.80
CA LEU A 199 2.86 20.78 -11.64
C LEU A 199 3.02 20.37 -13.12
N GLY A 200 2.84 19.08 -13.45
CA GLY A 200 2.95 18.54 -14.81
C GLY A 200 1.60 18.44 -15.50
#